data_AF-A0A833JEU1-F1
#
_entry.id   AF-A0A833JEU1-F1
#
_cell.length_a   1.000
_cell.length_b   1.000
_cell.length_c   1.000
_cell.angle_alpha   90.00
_cell.angle_beta   90.00
_cell.angle_gamma   90.00
#
_symmetry.space_group_name_H-M   'P 1'
#
loop_
_entity.id
_entity.type
_entity.pdbx_description
1 polymer ?
#
loop_
_entity_poly.entity_id
_entity_poly.type
_entity_poly.pdbx_seq_one_letter_code
_entity_poly.pdbx_strand_id
1 'polypeptide(L)'
;MVDIKLLLLTPDGYFNQPIVLSGKVNEIGPGALWFILEDKTGYIQVTTENISHHNSCIHKGNELSLSGRLEQYENHKYFSLHSVLRCFH
;
A
#
# COMPACT_ATOMS: atom_id res chain seq x y z
N MET A 1 -2.78 8.98 -15.25
CA MET A 1 -1.82 7.96 -14.80
C MET A 1 -1.04 8.56 -13.65
N VAL A 2 -1.16 8.01 -12.44
CA VAL A 2 -0.38 8.46 -11.28
C VAL A 2 0.96 7.73 -11.34
N ASP A 3 2.05 8.48 -11.45
CA ASP A 3 3.41 7.93 -11.44
C ASP A 3 3.71 7.35 -10.05
N ILE A 4 3.78 6.02 -9.98
CA ILE A 4 4.09 5.23 -8.78
C ILE A 4 5.60 5.37 -8.50
N LYS A 5 5.99 6.42 -7.77
CA LYS A 5 7.39 6.75 -7.49
C LYS A 5 8.07 5.88 -6.43
N LEU A 6 7.31 5.25 -5.52
CA LEU A 6 7.86 4.42 -4.43
C LEU A 6 8.68 3.20 -4.94
N LEU A 7 8.47 2.78 -6.18
CA LEU A 7 8.99 1.54 -6.75
C LEU A 7 10.21 1.71 -7.67
N LEU A 8 10.61 2.95 -7.94
CA LEU A 8 11.77 3.27 -8.79
C LEU A 8 13.11 3.14 -8.06
N LEU A 9 13.10 3.16 -6.72
CA LEU A 9 14.32 3.15 -5.91
C LEU A 9 14.52 1.87 -5.10
N THR A 10 13.54 0.96 -5.08
CA THR A 10 13.65 -0.29 -4.31
C THR A 10 14.56 -1.28 -5.05
N PRO A 11 15.68 -1.72 -4.46
CA PRO A 11 16.50 -2.78 -5.02
C PRO A 11 15.68 -4.06 -5.24
N ASP A 12 16.00 -4.84 -6.28
CA ASP A 12 15.28 -6.07 -6.64
C ASP A 12 15.25 -7.12 -5.50
N GLY A 13 16.10 -6.97 -4.47
CA GLY A 13 16.13 -7.84 -3.29
C GLY A 13 14.98 -7.65 -2.28
N TYR A 14 14.11 -6.65 -2.44
CA TYR A 14 13.00 -6.37 -1.51
C TYR A 14 11.68 -7.07 -1.88
N PHE A 15 11.61 -7.71 -3.05
CA PHE A 15 10.47 -8.55 -3.41
C PHE A 15 10.41 -9.78 -2.49
N ASN A 16 9.19 -10.17 -2.09
CA ASN A 16 8.91 -11.28 -1.18
C ASN A 16 9.46 -11.16 0.26
N GLN A 17 9.99 -10.00 0.66
CA GLN A 17 10.35 -9.75 2.06
C GLN A 17 9.25 -8.97 2.79
N PRO A 18 9.02 -9.24 4.09
CA PRO A 18 8.11 -8.45 4.89
C PRO A 18 8.70 -7.04 5.07
N ILE A 19 7.95 -6.03 4.64
CA ILE A 19 8.31 -4.63 4.75
C ILE A 19 7.19 -3.84 5.41
N VAL A 20 7.56 -2.70 6.02
CA VAL A 20 6.63 -1.77 6.63
C VAL A 20 6.59 -0.50 5.79
N LEU A 21 5.38 -0.08 5.41
CA LEU A 21 5.14 1.22 4.79
C LEU A 21 4.38 2.12 5.75
N SER A 22 4.60 3.42 5.66
CA SER A 22 3.82 4.41 6.38
C SER A 22 3.51 5.57 5.45
N GLY A 23 2.25 6.01 5.45
CA GLY A 23 1.80 7.05 4.55
C GLY A 23 0.33 7.38 4.73
N LYS A 24 -0.15 8.29 3.89
CA LYS A 24 -1.53 8.76 3.85
C LYS A 24 -2.32 8.04 2.77
N VAL A 25 -3.56 7.67 3.06
CA VAL A 25 -4.46 7.11 2.05
C VAL A 25 -4.92 8.22 1.12
N ASN A 26 -4.49 8.17 -0.14
CA ASN A 26 -4.81 9.19 -1.14
C ASN A 26 -6.09 8.85 -1.93
N GLU A 27 -6.28 7.58 -2.28
CA GLU A 27 -7.41 7.09 -3.09
C GLU A 27 -7.81 5.69 -2.65
N ILE A 28 -9.08 5.34 -2.79
CA ILE A 28 -9.62 4.01 -2.49
C ILE A 28 -10.32 3.48 -3.73
N GLY A 29 -9.95 2.27 -4.13
CA GLY A 29 -10.53 1.58 -5.26
C GLY A 29 -11.94 1.03 -5.00
N PRO A 30 -12.64 0.58 -6.06
CA PRO A 30 -13.95 -0.04 -5.95
C PRO A 30 -13.97 -1.20 -4.94
N GLY A 31 -15.01 -1.24 -4.10
CA GLY A 31 -15.17 -2.29 -3.08
C GLY A 31 -14.09 -2.29 -1.99
N ALA A 32 -13.25 -1.25 -1.92
CA ALA A 32 -12.08 -1.18 -1.03
C ALA A 32 -11.11 -2.36 -1.19
N LEU A 33 -11.02 -2.94 -2.40
CA LEU A 33 -10.12 -4.05 -2.73
C LEU A 33 -8.66 -3.62 -2.91
N TRP A 34 -8.45 -2.31 -3.12
CA TRP A 34 -7.14 -1.68 -3.17
C TRP A 34 -7.24 -0.21 -2.79
N PHE A 35 -6.12 0.42 -2.45
CA PHE A 35 -6.02 1.85 -2.19
C PHE A 35 -4.63 2.37 -2.56
N ILE A 36 -4.48 3.68 -2.72
CA ILE A 36 -3.19 4.32 -2.96
C ILE A 36 -2.67 4.88 -1.64
N LEU A 37 -1.48 4.43 -1.24
CA LEU A 37 -0.73 4.99 -0.13
C LEU A 37 0.28 6.00 -0.67
N GLU A 38 0.29 7.20 -0.10
CA GLU A 38 1.21 8.29 -0.43
C GLU A 38 2.14 8.56 0.75
N ASP A 39 3.44 8.68 0.47
CA ASP A 39 4.42 9.20 1.41
C ASP A 39 5.29 10.29 0.74
N LYS A 40 6.29 10.80 1.46
CA LYS A 40 7.23 11.82 0.94
C LYS A 40 8.03 11.35 -0.29
N THR A 41 8.09 10.05 -0.55
CA THR A 41 8.87 9.44 -1.64
C THR A 41 8.01 9.13 -2.86
N GLY A 42 6.69 8.94 -2.69
CA GLY A 42 5.78 8.72 -3.80
C GLY A 42 4.46 8.06 -3.43
N TYR A 43 3.88 7.43 -4.45
CA TYR A 43 2.64 6.66 -4.37
C TYR A 43 2.91 5.18 -4.60
N ILE A 44 2.14 4.31 -3.93
CA ILE A 44 2.08 2.88 -4.21
C ILE A 44 0.65 2.37 -4.10
N GLN A 45 0.27 1.48 -5.01
CA GLN A 45 -0.98 0.74 -4.88
C GLN A 45 -0.81 -0.37 -3.83
N VAL A 46 -1.70 -0.36 -2.85
CA VAL A 46 -1.83 -1.39 -1.83
C VAL A 46 -3.04 -2.24 -2.15
N THR A 47 -2.87 -3.55 -2.29
CA THR A 47 -3.97 -4.50 -2.46
C THR A 47 -4.32 -5.12 -1.12
N THR A 48 -5.62 -5.30 -0.86
CA THR A 48 -6.13 -5.86 0.40
C THR A 48 -6.49 -7.34 0.26
N GLU A 49 -5.85 -8.04 -0.67
CA GLU A 49 -6.08 -9.46 -0.92
C GLU A 49 -6.01 -10.22 0.41
N ASN A 50 -7.14 -10.79 0.84
CA ASN A 50 -7.33 -11.56 2.09
C ASN A 50 -7.64 -10.78 3.38
N ILE A 51 -7.82 -9.47 3.37
CA ILE A 51 -8.31 -8.75 4.56
C ILE A 51 -9.81 -8.52 4.41
N SER A 52 -10.58 -9.15 5.30
CA SER A 52 -12.03 -8.90 5.40
C SER A 52 -12.30 -7.40 5.58
N HIS A 53 -13.20 -6.87 4.76
CA HIS A 53 -13.57 -5.46 4.50
C HIS A 53 -13.94 -4.54 5.70
N HIS A 54 -13.45 -4.79 6.91
CA HIS A 54 -13.86 -4.08 8.14
C HIS A 54 -12.73 -3.29 8.81
N ASN A 55 -11.71 -2.84 8.07
CA ASN A 55 -10.73 -1.95 8.67
C ASN A 55 -11.13 -0.48 8.48
N SER A 56 -11.75 0.09 9.51
CA SER A 56 -12.14 1.51 9.60
C SER A 56 -10.98 2.49 9.46
N CYS A 57 -9.76 2.00 9.32
CA CYS A 57 -8.58 2.83 9.12
C CYS A 57 -8.31 3.15 7.65
N ILE A 58 -8.78 2.33 6.70
CA ILE A 58 -8.56 2.55 5.27
C ILE A 58 -9.61 3.55 4.76
N HIS A 59 -9.44 4.81 5.16
CA HIS A 59 -10.24 5.94 4.68
C HIS A 59 -9.32 7.01 4.09
N LYS A 60 -9.79 7.63 3.01
CA LYS A 60 -9.05 8.71 2.35
C LYS A 60 -8.76 9.82 3.36
N GLY A 61 -7.49 10.20 3.44
CA GLY A 61 -7.00 11.21 4.37
C GLY A 61 -6.30 10.64 5.62
N ASN A 62 -6.59 9.40 6.01
CA ASN A 62 -5.97 8.80 7.19
C ASN A 62 -4.50 8.47 6.94
N GLU A 63 -3.69 8.59 7.99
CA GLU A 63 -2.30 8.14 8.00
C GLU A 63 -2.20 6.76 8.64
N LEU A 64 -1.54 5.83 7.95
CA LEU A 64 -1.47 4.43 8.32
C LEU A 64 -0.03 3.93 8.30
N SER A 65 0.27 2.98 9.17
CA SER A 65 1.43 2.09 9.02
C SER A 65 0.96 0.68 8.70
N LEU A 66 1.54 0.08 7.67
CA LEU A 66 1.13 -1.18 7.09
C LEU A 66 2.31 -2.16 7.09
N SER A 67 2.03 -3.44 7.32
CA SER A 67 2.98 -4.53 7.06
C SER A 67 2.47 -5.36 5.89
N GLY A 68 3.41 -5.83 5.07
CA GLY A 68 3.09 -6.57 3.85
C GLY A 68 4.35 -6.85 3.07
N ARG A 69 4.22 -7.07 1.77
CA ARG A 69 5.35 -7.35 0.89
C ARG A 69 5.16 -6.68 -0.46
N LEU A 70 6.27 -6.33 -1.10
CA LEU A 70 6.25 -5.92 -2.50
C LEU A 70 6.08 -7.14 -3.38
N GLU A 71 5.10 -7.06 -4.26
CA GLU A 71 4.83 -8.04 -5.30
C GLU A 71 4.84 -7.35 -6.67
N GLN A 72 4.97 -8.16 -7.70
CA GLN A 72 4.90 -7.71 -9.08
C GLN A 72 4.10 -8.71 -9.88
N TYR A 73 3.10 -8.22 -10.60
CA TYR A 73 2.38 -8.97 -11.61
C TYR A 73 2.59 -8.28 -12.95
N GLU A 74 3.15 -9.01 -13.91
CA GLU A 74 3.64 -8.46 -15.18
C GLU A 74 4.59 -7.26 -14.95
N ASN A 75 4.22 -6.05 -15.36
CA ASN A 75 5.00 -4.82 -15.17
C ASN A 75 4.42 -3.93 -14.05
N HIS A 76 3.40 -4.39 -13.33
CA HIS A 76 2.77 -3.64 -12.25
C HIS A 76 3.32 -4.11 -10.91
N LYS A 77 4.08 -3.22 -10.24
CA LYS A 77 4.55 -3.43 -8.89
C LYS A 77 3.51 -2.88 -7.91
N TYR A 78 3.18 -3.64 -6.87
CA TYR A 78 2.20 -3.27 -5.85
C TYR A 78 2.61 -3.80 -4.47
N PHE A 79 1.93 -3.33 -3.44
CA PHE A 79 2.12 -3.79 -2.07
C PHE A 79 0.96 -4.70 -1.66
N SER A 80 1.25 -5.97 -1.40
CA SER A 80 0.28 -6.91 -0.85
C SER A 80 0.19 -6.73 0.66
N LEU A 81 -0.96 -6.25 1.14
CA LEU A 81 -1.20 -5.94 2.54
C LEU A 81 -1.38 -7.22 3.36
N HIS A 82 -0.60 -7.36 4.44
CA HIS A 82 -0.78 -8.42 5.42
C HIS A 82 -1.53 -7.93 6.65
N SER A 83 -1.16 -6.76 7.19
CA SER A 83 -1.81 -6.20 8.39
C SER A 83 -1.63 -4.69 8.50
N VAL A 84 -2.61 -4.00 9.08
CA VAL A 84 -2.51 -2.59 9.48
C VAL A 84 -1.92 -2.54 10.89
N LEU A 85 -0.75 -1.92 11.02
CA LEU A 85 -0.02 -1.81 12.28
C LEU A 85 -0.44 -0.60 13.11
N ARG A 86 -0.68 0.54 12.45
CA ARG A 86 -1.06 1.81 13.08
C ARG A 86 -2.02 2.59 12.21
N CYS A 87 -2.82 3.42 12.88
CA CYS A 87 -3.86 4.22 12.28
C CYS A 87 -3.99 5.53 13.04
N PHE A 88 -3.76 6.62 12.35
CA PHE A 88 -3.84 7.98 12.85
C PHE A 88 -4.95 8.70 12.07
N HIS A 89 -5.79 9.41 12.83
CA HIS A 89 -6.92 10.19 12.31
C HIS A 89 -6.52 11.65 12.17
#